data_AF-A0A357R125-F1
#
_entry.id   AF-A0A357R125-F1
#
_cell.length_a   1.000
_cell.length_b   1.000
_cell.length_c   1.000
_cell.angle_alpha   90.00
_cell.angle_beta   90.00
_cell.angle_gamma   90.00
#
_symmetry.space_group_name_H-M   'P 1'
#
loop_
_entity.id
_entity.type
_entity.pdbx_description
1 polymer ?
#
loop_
_entity_poly.entity_id
_entity_poly.type
_entity_poly.pdbx_seq_one_letter_code
_entity_poly.pdbx_strand_id
1 'polypeptide(L)'
;MTQKPKKQRNSRLKRVHWPLVVLIFGIILLLIPTTLVGKLLYDAFISTGQPIFGSRFDVDLNPAITTEQLDEITGVLSNHSSVDKASVNLKSATLRVTVDVNDDQTPEEIQELVAGFYDQILTILDKGLYFTVVGSSKQYDLELHVFNNLSFKNEENYVYVMLNLNSTMEEPLIQLVSNPKNPEYVQELYERIANQNNPTDDEDDEDEGE
;
A
#
# COMPACT_ATOMS: atom_id res chain seq x y z
N MET A 1 -29.89 18.27 -86.19
CA MET A 1 -29.69 19.23 -85.09
C MET A 1 -31.04 19.66 -84.53
N THR A 2 -31.42 19.24 -83.32
CA THR A 2 -32.32 20.02 -82.46
C THR A 2 -32.12 19.58 -81.01
N GLN A 3 -31.88 20.56 -80.14
CA GLN A 3 -31.24 20.42 -78.83
C GLN A 3 -32.20 19.87 -77.75
N LYS A 4 -31.69 19.04 -76.83
CA LYS A 4 -32.40 18.66 -75.59
C LYS A 4 -32.45 19.84 -74.62
N PRO A 5 -33.57 20.09 -73.91
CA PRO A 5 -33.66 21.22 -73.00
C PRO A 5 -32.78 21.00 -71.76
N LYS A 6 -32.01 22.04 -71.42
CA LYS A 6 -31.13 22.09 -70.25
C LYS A 6 -31.98 22.38 -69.01
N LYS A 7 -32.16 21.38 -68.13
CA LYS A 7 -32.89 21.50 -66.87
C LYS A 7 -32.13 22.41 -65.90
N GLN A 8 -32.62 23.63 -65.68
CA GLN A 8 -32.12 24.54 -64.64
C GLN A 8 -32.33 23.91 -63.27
N ARG A 9 -31.24 23.70 -62.54
CA ARG A 9 -31.23 23.11 -61.20
C ARG A 9 -31.19 24.27 -60.20
N ASN A 10 -32.36 24.74 -59.77
CA ASN A 10 -32.47 25.74 -58.71
C ASN A 10 -31.98 25.13 -57.38
N SER A 11 -30.77 25.52 -56.94
CA SER A 11 -30.27 25.19 -55.61
C SER A 11 -31.04 26.01 -54.57
N ARG A 12 -32.05 25.40 -53.94
CA ARG A 12 -32.69 25.99 -52.76
C ARG A 12 -31.65 25.99 -51.63
N LEU A 13 -31.17 27.17 -51.23
CA LEU A 13 -30.40 27.33 -49.99
C LEU A 13 -31.29 26.82 -48.84
N LYS A 14 -30.82 25.79 -48.13
CA LYS A 14 -31.53 25.23 -46.97
C LYS A 14 -31.61 26.32 -45.90
N ARG A 15 -32.83 26.64 -45.45
CA ARG A 15 -33.06 27.57 -44.34
C ARG A 15 -32.45 26.95 -43.08
N VAL A 16 -31.60 27.70 -42.40
CA VAL A 16 -30.97 27.25 -41.14
C VAL A 16 -32.04 27.22 -40.05
N HIS A 17 -32.14 26.09 -39.35
CA HIS A 17 -33.07 25.92 -38.23
C HIS A 17 -32.52 26.63 -37.00
N TRP A 18 -32.92 27.89 -36.80
CA TRP A 18 -32.42 28.76 -35.75
C TRP A 18 -32.54 28.20 -34.31
N PRO A 19 -33.65 27.51 -33.92
CA PRO A 19 -33.74 26.88 -32.60
C PRO A 19 -32.66 25.82 -32.36
N LEU A 20 -32.29 25.08 -33.41
CA LEU A 20 -31.22 24.08 -33.33
C LEU A 20 -29.86 24.74 -33.14
N VAL A 21 -29.62 25.89 -33.79
CA VAL A 21 -28.37 26.66 -33.63
C VAL A 21 -28.23 27.18 -32.20
N VAL A 22 -29.30 27.75 -31.64
CA VAL A 22 -29.31 28.23 -30.24
C VAL A 22 -29.13 27.09 -29.25
N LEU A 23 -29.76 25.93 -29.49
CA LEU A 23 -29.59 24.73 -28.67
C LEU A 23 -28.13 24.24 -28.69
N ILE A 24 -27.53 24.13 -29.88
CA ILE A 24 -26.13 23.72 -30.04
C ILE A 24 -25.19 24.70 -29.34
N PHE A 25 -25.39 26.01 -29.51
CA PHE A 25 -24.58 27.02 -28.83
C PHE A 25 -24.72 26.96 -27.30
N GLY A 26 -25.94 26.75 -26.78
CA GLY A 26 -26.17 26.58 -25.35
C GLY A 26 -25.49 25.34 -24.78
N ILE A 27 -25.53 24.22 -25.51
CA ILE A 27 -24.82 22.99 -25.14
C ILE A 27 -23.31 23.22 -25.12
N ILE A 28 -22.75 23.88 -26.14
CA ILE A 28 -21.30 24.18 -26.21
C ILE A 28 -20.88 25.09 -25.05
N LEU A 29 -21.66 26.13 -24.75
CA LEU A 29 -21.39 27.07 -23.66
C LEU A 29 -21.35 26.38 -22.30
N LEU A 30 -22.18 25.34 -22.11
CA LEU A 30 -22.22 24.54 -20.87
C LEU A 30 -21.12 23.48 -20.84
N LEU A 31 -20.79 22.85 -21.98
CA LEU A 31 -19.78 21.79 -22.08
C LEU A 31 -18.36 22.29 -21.78
N ILE A 32 -17.99 23.49 -22.21
CA ILE A 32 -16.63 24.02 -22.04
C ILE A 32 -16.22 24.12 -20.56
N PRO A 33 -16.97 24.79 -19.66
CA PRO A 33 -16.59 24.88 -18.25
C PRO A 33 -16.72 23.53 -17.53
N THR A 34 -17.74 22.73 -17.86
CA THR A 34 -17.97 21.43 -17.20
C THR A 34 -16.90 20.40 -17.56
N THR A 35 -16.38 20.40 -18.78
CA THR A 35 -15.27 19.52 -19.18
C THR A 35 -13.94 19.93 -18.56
N LEU A 36 -13.67 21.22 -18.39
CA LEU A 36 -12.48 21.71 -17.70
C LEU A 36 -12.48 21.29 -16.22
N VAL A 37 -13.59 21.52 -15.52
CA VAL A 37 -13.77 21.11 -14.13
C VAL A 37 -13.76 19.59 -14.01
N GLY A 38 -14.44 18.89 -14.92
CA GLY A 38 -14.46 17.43 -14.96
C GLY A 38 -13.07 16.82 -15.15
N LYS A 39 -12.25 17.40 -16.04
CA LYS A 39 -10.86 16.97 -16.21
C LYS A 39 -10.03 17.22 -14.96
N LEU A 40 -10.14 18.41 -14.36
CA LEU A 40 -9.42 18.73 -13.12
C LEU A 40 -9.80 17.77 -11.98
N LEU A 41 -11.09 17.46 -11.82
CA LEU A 41 -11.58 16.52 -10.82
C LEU A 41 -11.13 15.09 -11.12
N TYR A 42 -11.09 14.69 -12.39
CA TYR A 42 -10.57 13.39 -12.80
C TYR A 42 -9.07 13.26 -12.51
N ASP A 43 -8.28 14.25 -12.92
CA ASP A 43 -6.85 14.31 -12.64
C ASP A 43 -6.60 14.30 -11.12
N ALA A 44 -7.38 15.07 -10.36
CA ALA A 44 -7.33 15.10 -8.89
C ALA A 44 -7.68 13.73 -8.29
N PHE A 45 -8.77 13.09 -8.73
CA PHE A 45 -9.21 11.78 -8.24
C PHE A 45 -8.21 10.66 -8.55
N ILE A 46 -7.58 10.69 -9.72
CA ILE A 46 -6.49 9.74 -10.05
C ILE A 46 -5.24 10.03 -9.21
N SER A 47 -4.96 11.31 -8.93
CA SER A 47 -3.81 11.71 -8.10
C SER A 47 -4.04 11.59 -6.59
N THR A 48 -5.29 11.47 -6.11
CA THR A 48 -5.56 11.32 -4.68
C THR A 48 -4.97 10.02 -4.16
N GLY A 49 -4.14 10.14 -3.12
CA GLY A 49 -3.43 9.00 -2.52
C GLY A 49 -2.05 8.70 -3.14
N GLN A 50 -1.63 9.43 -4.17
CA GLN A 50 -0.23 9.40 -4.63
C GLN A 50 0.61 10.33 -3.75
N PRO A 51 1.67 9.84 -3.09
CA PRO A 51 2.54 10.70 -2.27
C PRO A 51 3.22 11.75 -3.15
N ILE A 52 3.33 12.99 -2.65
CA ILE A 52 4.12 14.02 -3.31
C ILE A 52 5.59 13.66 -3.08
N PHE A 53 6.22 13.12 -4.12
CA PHE A 53 7.65 12.88 -4.12
C PHE A 53 8.38 14.22 -4.25
N GLY A 54 9.17 14.58 -3.25
CA GLY A 54 10.22 15.59 -3.43
C GLY A 54 11.38 15.02 -4.24
N SER A 55 12.35 15.85 -4.63
CA SER A 55 13.55 15.46 -5.38
C SER A 55 14.55 14.58 -4.60
N ARG A 56 14.10 13.96 -3.50
CA ARG A 56 14.96 13.20 -2.57
C ARG A 56 15.52 11.93 -3.18
N PHE A 57 14.93 11.45 -4.29
CA PHE A 57 15.30 10.22 -4.95
C PHE A 57 15.80 10.42 -6.39
N ASP A 58 15.99 11.67 -6.84
CA ASP A 58 16.34 11.95 -8.24
C ASP A 58 17.67 11.31 -8.68
N VAL A 59 18.54 10.99 -7.70
CA VAL A 59 19.83 10.31 -7.89
C VAL A 59 19.86 8.93 -7.23
N ASP A 60 18.75 8.51 -6.62
CA ASP A 60 18.59 7.23 -5.93
C ASP A 60 17.69 6.29 -6.72
N LEU A 61 17.57 5.03 -6.27
CA LEU A 61 16.64 4.04 -6.83
C LEU A 61 16.98 3.67 -8.28
N ASN A 62 18.27 3.52 -8.54
CA ASN A 62 18.79 3.10 -9.84
C ASN A 62 19.65 1.84 -9.65
N PRO A 63 19.19 0.68 -10.16
CA PRO A 63 18.02 0.47 -11.01
C PRO A 63 16.69 0.57 -10.27
N ALA A 64 15.65 0.98 -10.99
CA ALA A 64 14.29 0.97 -10.47
C ALA A 64 13.74 -0.46 -10.40
N ILE A 65 12.99 -0.77 -9.34
CA ILE A 65 12.23 -2.03 -9.26
C ILE A 65 11.04 -1.93 -10.23
N THR A 66 10.94 -2.91 -11.12
CA THR A 66 9.92 -2.98 -12.17
C THR A 66 8.63 -3.66 -11.70
N THR A 67 7.51 -3.42 -12.37
CA THR A 67 6.24 -4.09 -12.06
C THR A 67 6.35 -5.59 -12.27
N GLU A 68 7.08 -6.03 -13.30
CA GLU A 68 7.32 -7.45 -13.57
C GLU A 68 8.04 -8.15 -12.39
N GLN A 69 9.03 -7.48 -11.78
CA GLN A 69 9.70 -8.01 -10.58
C GLN A 69 8.76 -8.08 -9.37
N LEU A 70 7.87 -7.09 -9.20
CA LEU A 70 6.87 -7.12 -8.11
C LEU A 70 5.86 -8.26 -8.30
N ASP A 71 5.41 -8.48 -9.53
CA ASP A 71 4.49 -9.55 -9.90
C ASP A 71 5.16 -10.92 -9.75
N GLU A 72 6.44 -11.04 -10.12
CA GLU A 72 7.23 -12.26 -9.94
C GLU A 72 7.38 -12.61 -8.45
N ILE A 73 7.76 -11.66 -7.60
CA ILE A 73 7.83 -11.86 -6.14
C ILE A 73 6.46 -12.28 -5.60
N THR A 74 5.39 -11.59 -5.99
CA THR A 74 4.03 -11.92 -5.55
C THR A 74 3.66 -13.35 -5.95
N GLY A 75 3.98 -13.75 -7.19
CA GLY A 75 3.70 -15.09 -7.72
C GLY A 75 4.48 -16.18 -6.99
N VAL A 76 5.78 -15.99 -6.78
CA VAL A 76 6.64 -16.95 -6.06
C VAL A 76 6.14 -17.17 -4.64
N LEU A 77 5.84 -16.08 -3.91
CA LEU A 77 5.36 -16.17 -2.53
C LEU A 77 3.96 -16.79 -2.44
N SER A 78 3.04 -16.42 -3.33
CA SER A 78 1.66 -16.95 -3.33
C SER A 78 1.59 -18.44 -3.70
N ASN A 79 2.60 -18.97 -4.39
CA ASN A 79 2.66 -20.39 -4.76
C ASN A 79 3.27 -21.27 -3.66
N HIS A 80 3.73 -20.69 -2.55
CA HIS A 80 4.26 -21.44 -1.42
C HIS A 80 3.13 -22.17 -0.68
N SER A 81 3.35 -23.44 -0.29
CA SER A 81 2.29 -24.30 0.27
C SER A 81 1.71 -23.84 1.61
N SER A 82 2.47 -23.03 2.34
CA SER A 82 2.09 -22.48 3.65
C SER A 82 1.52 -21.05 3.55
N VAL A 83 1.24 -20.55 2.35
CA VAL A 83 0.77 -19.17 2.11
C VAL A 83 -0.66 -19.18 1.62
N ASP A 84 -1.53 -18.51 2.35
CA ASP A 84 -2.92 -18.27 1.96
C ASP A 84 -3.02 -17.03 1.05
N LYS A 85 -2.23 -15.99 1.33
CA LYS A 85 -2.21 -14.76 0.54
C LYS A 85 -0.89 -14.01 0.64
N ALA A 86 -0.35 -13.57 -0.49
CA ALA A 86 0.76 -12.63 -0.53
C ALA A 86 0.38 -11.33 -1.25
N SER A 87 0.98 -10.22 -0.81
CA SER A 87 0.80 -8.90 -1.40
C SER A 87 2.11 -8.14 -1.35
N VAL A 88 2.56 -7.66 -2.50
CA VAL A 88 3.79 -6.87 -2.64
C VAL A 88 3.42 -5.47 -3.09
N ASN A 89 3.97 -4.45 -2.43
CA ASN A 89 3.81 -3.07 -2.86
C ASN A 89 5.10 -2.27 -2.69
N LEU A 90 5.31 -1.32 -3.59
CA LEU A 90 6.42 -0.39 -3.53
C LEU A 90 5.88 1.00 -3.19
N LYS A 91 6.22 1.53 -2.01
CA LYS A 91 5.77 2.85 -1.55
C LYS A 91 6.94 3.63 -0.98
N SER A 92 7.19 4.83 -1.52
CA SER A 92 8.19 5.75 -0.97
C SER A 92 9.61 5.17 -0.82
N ALA A 93 10.06 4.38 -1.80
CA ALA A 93 11.30 3.60 -1.80
C ALA A 93 11.39 2.46 -0.79
N THR A 94 10.25 2.01 -0.26
CA THR A 94 10.19 0.80 0.57
C THR A 94 9.42 -0.28 -0.19
N LEU A 95 10.07 -1.42 -0.40
CA LEU A 95 9.42 -2.65 -0.85
C LEU A 95 8.76 -3.29 0.37
N ARG A 96 7.44 -3.28 0.42
CA ARG A 96 6.67 -3.91 1.49
C ARG A 96 6.00 -5.17 0.97
N VAL A 97 6.37 -6.28 1.57
CA VAL A 97 5.83 -7.61 1.33
C VAL A 97 4.98 -8.00 2.54
N THR A 98 3.77 -8.47 2.29
CA THR A 98 2.83 -8.90 3.33
C THR A 98 2.35 -10.29 2.97
N VAL A 99 2.54 -11.25 3.87
CA VAL A 99 2.23 -12.66 3.67
C VAL A 99 1.37 -13.14 4.82
N ASP A 100 0.22 -13.66 4.45
CA ASP A 100 -0.75 -14.37 5.28
C ASP A 100 -0.48 -15.87 5.11
N VAL A 101 -0.11 -16.54 6.19
CA VAL A 101 0.25 -17.96 6.22
C VAL A 101 -0.79 -18.78 6.97
N ASN A 102 -0.72 -20.10 6.80
CA ASN A 102 -1.66 -21.01 7.45
C ASN A 102 -1.77 -20.79 8.97
N ASP A 103 -2.98 -20.94 9.50
CA ASP A 103 -3.32 -20.70 10.91
C ASP A 103 -2.58 -21.61 11.92
N ASP A 104 -2.04 -22.74 11.46
CA ASP A 104 -1.43 -23.79 12.28
C ASP A 104 0.08 -23.61 12.52
N GLN A 105 0.70 -22.60 11.91
CA GLN A 105 2.15 -22.38 11.99
C GLN A 105 2.59 -21.86 13.37
N THR A 106 3.69 -22.41 13.89
CA THR A 106 4.31 -21.92 15.13
C THR A 106 5.15 -20.65 14.91
N PRO A 107 5.51 -19.91 15.99
CA PRO A 107 6.44 -18.78 15.89
C PRO A 107 7.78 -19.10 15.22
N GLU A 108 8.33 -20.28 15.47
CA GLU A 108 9.59 -20.75 14.90
C GLU A 108 9.43 -21.04 13.40
N GLU A 109 8.36 -21.72 13.01
CA GLU A 109 8.05 -22.01 11.61
C GLU A 109 7.85 -20.72 10.80
N ILE A 110 7.15 -19.73 11.38
CA ILE A 110 6.96 -18.42 10.73
C ILE A 110 8.29 -17.67 10.59
N GLN A 111 9.20 -17.76 11.58
CA GLN A 111 10.54 -17.16 11.45
C GLN A 111 11.38 -17.83 10.36
N GLU A 112 11.29 -19.15 10.22
CA GLU A 112 11.94 -19.87 9.13
C GLU A 112 11.35 -19.48 7.76
N LEU A 113 10.02 -19.34 7.66
CA LEU A 113 9.35 -18.85 6.45
C LEU A 113 9.80 -17.43 6.08
N VAL A 114 9.95 -16.54 7.06
CA VAL A 114 10.45 -15.17 6.84
C VAL A 114 11.85 -15.18 6.24
N ALA A 115 12.76 -16.01 6.76
CA ALA A 115 14.10 -16.14 6.21
C ALA A 115 14.06 -16.72 4.78
N GLY A 116 13.25 -17.75 4.54
CA GLY A 116 13.09 -18.35 3.22
C GLY A 116 12.46 -17.41 2.19
N PHE A 117 11.49 -16.58 2.58
CA PHE A 117 10.90 -15.56 1.71
C PHE A 117 11.87 -14.43 1.41
N TYR A 118 12.68 -14.03 2.40
CA TYR A 118 13.75 -13.06 2.20
C TYR A 118 14.75 -13.54 1.14
N ASP A 119 15.22 -14.79 1.23
CA ASP A 119 16.15 -15.36 0.24
C ASP A 119 15.53 -15.44 -1.17
N GLN A 120 14.24 -15.77 -1.26
CA GLN A 120 13.51 -15.79 -2.53
C GLN A 120 13.40 -14.39 -3.14
N ILE A 121 13.10 -13.37 -2.32
CA ILE A 121 13.08 -11.97 -2.77
C ILE A 121 14.46 -11.57 -3.30
N LEU A 122 15.53 -11.93 -2.59
CA LEU A 122 16.89 -11.58 -3.00
C LEU A 122 17.38 -12.30 -4.27
N THR A 123 16.77 -13.44 -4.60
CA THR A 123 17.03 -14.12 -5.88
C THR A 123 16.53 -13.30 -7.07
N ILE A 124 15.45 -12.53 -6.89
CA ILE A 124 14.85 -11.66 -7.93
C ILE A 124 15.46 -10.26 -7.87
N LEU A 125 15.69 -9.75 -6.66
CA LEU A 125 16.23 -8.42 -6.37
C LEU A 125 17.52 -8.52 -5.57
N ASP A 126 18.66 -8.51 -6.27
CA ASP A 126 19.98 -8.58 -5.64
C ASP A 126 20.15 -7.53 -4.52
N LYS A 127 20.60 -7.99 -3.35
CA LYS A 127 20.78 -7.15 -2.16
C LYS A 127 21.73 -5.97 -2.44
N GLY A 128 22.88 -6.25 -3.04
CA GLY A 128 23.89 -5.24 -3.33
C GLY A 128 23.39 -4.17 -4.29
N LEU A 129 22.52 -4.55 -5.23
CA LEU A 129 21.98 -3.65 -6.24
C LEU A 129 20.80 -2.82 -5.75
N TYR A 130 19.87 -3.42 -5.00
CA TYR A 130 18.58 -2.82 -4.69
C TYR A 130 18.41 -2.38 -3.24
N PHE A 131 19.19 -2.91 -2.29
CA PHE A 131 18.96 -2.71 -0.85
C PHE A 131 20.21 -2.28 -0.08
N THR A 132 21.24 -1.76 -0.76
CA THR A 132 22.45 -1.24 -0.09
C THR A 132 22.82 0.16 -0.59
N VAL A 133 23.66 0.87 0.17
CA VAL A 133 24.22 2.15 -0.28
C VAL A 133 25.26 1.92 -1.39
N VAL A 134 25.07 2.57 -2.54
CA VAL A 134 26.04 2.58 -3.65
C VAL A 134 26.58 4.01 -3.82
N GLY A 135 27.82 4.23 -3.38
CA GLY A 135 28.42 5.56 -3.37
C GLY A 135 27.70 6.49 -2.38
N SER A 136 27.08 7.56 -2.87
CA SER A 136 26.22 8.44 -2.06
C SER A 136 24.74 8.09 -2.15
N SER A 137 24.38 7.08 -2.96
CA SER A 137 22.99 6.74 -3.24
C SER A 137 22.43 5.75 -2.23
N LYS A 138 21.27 6.07 -1.66
CA LYS A 138 20.53 5.17 -0.78
C LYS A 138 19.46 4.46 -1.59
N GLN A 139 19.59 3.16 -1.72
CA GLN A 139 18.62 2.34 -2.44
C GLN A 139 17.39 2.04 -1.57
N TYR A 140 16.61 1.05 -1.96
CA TYR A 140 15.34 0.72 -1.34
C TYR A 140 15.51 0.16 0.08
N ASP A 141 14.47 0.33 0.88
CA ASP A 141 14.28 -0.44 2.11
C ASP A 141 13.37 -1.64 1.82
N LEU A 142 13.52 -2.71 2.60
CA LEU A 142 12.69 -3.91 2.54
C LEU A 142 11.98 -4.13 3.88
N GLU A 143 10.67 -4.27 3.82
CA GLU A 143 9.81 -4.68 4.93
C GLU A 143 9.06 -5.96 4.53
N LEU A 144 9.26 -7.03 5.28
CA LEU A 144 8.53 -8.28 5.11
C LEU A 144 7.72 -8.55 6.38
N HIS A 145 6.41 -8.65 6.21
CA HIS A 145 5.44 -8.89 7.27
C HIS A 145 4.81 -10.25 7.04
N VAL A 146 5.01 -11.18 7.97
CA VAL A 146 4.46 -12.54 7.88
C VAL A 146 3.67 -12.84 9.13
N PHE A 147 2.40 -13.17 8.97
CA PHE A 147 1.48 -13.47 10.07
C PHE A 147 0.54 -14.60 9.67
N ASN A 148 -0.07 -15.26 10.64
CA ASN A 148 -1.11 -16.24 10.40
C ASN A 148 -2.48 -15.55 10.19
N ASN A 149 -3.38 -15.56 11.17
CA ASN A 149 -4.71 -14.95 11.03
C ASN A 149 -4.79 -13.58 11.69
N LEU A 150 -5.12 -12.53 10.92
CA LEU A 150 -5.43 -11.21 11.51
C LEU A 150 -6.64 -11.22 12.45
N SER A 151 -7.54 -12.21 12.32
CA SER A 151 -8.66 -12.38 13.24
C SER A 151 -8.20 -12.73 14.64
N PHE A 152 -7.06 -13.42 14.77
CA PHE A 152 -6.48 -13.83 16.04
C PHE A 152 -5.68 -12.73 16.73
N LYS A 153 -5.58 -11.50 16.19
CA LYS A 153 -4.69 -10.44 16.71
C LYS A 153 -4.72 -10.15 18.23
N ASN A 154 -5.77 -10.57 18.93
CA ASN A 154 -5.96 -10.43 20.37
C ASN A 154 -5.93 -11.78 21.13
N GLU A 155 -5.57 -12.86 20.44
CA GLU A 155 -5.51 -14.24 20.91
C GLU A 155 -4.04 -14.68 21.01
N GLU A 156 -3.77 -15.64 21.89
CA GLU A 156 -2.39 -16.10 22.16
C GLU A 156 -1.75 -16.84 20.98
N ASN A 157 -2.56 -17.39 20.08
CA ASN A 157 -2.11 -18.10 18.88
C ASN A 157 -1.79 -17.16 17.70
N TYR A 158 -1.96 -15.84 17.85
CA TYR A 158 -1.54 -14.91 16.80
C TYR A 158 -0.03 -14.78 16.78
N VAL A 159 0.52 -15.07 15.60
CA VAL A 159 1.95 -14.95 15.37
C VAL A 159 2.16 -13.91 14.30
N TYR A 160 3.04 -12.96 14.60
CA TYR A 160 3.43 -11.94 13.64
C TYR A 160 4.92 -11.70 13.73
N VAL A 161 5.61 -11.94 12.61
CA VAL A 161 7.04 -11.69 12.45
C VAL A 161 7.24 -10.61 11.39
N MET A 162 8.13 -9.67 11.71
CA MET A 162 8.56 -8.61 10.81
C MET A 162 10.06 -8.75 10.54
N LEU A 163 10.44 -8.68 9.27
CA LEU A 163 11.80 -8.46 8.84
C LEU A 163 11.91 -7.05 8.27
N ASN A 164 12.91 -6.30 8.73
CA ASN A 164 13.24 -4.97 8.22
C ASN A 164 14.70 -4.92 7.79
N LEU A 165 14.95 -4.42 6.58
CA LEU A 165 16.28 -4.12 6.07
C LEU A 165 16.24 -2.72 5.47
N ASN A 166 17.03 -1.80 5.99
CA ASN A 166 17.24 -0.51 5.34
C ASN A 166 18.57 -0.51 4.58
N SER A 167 18.72 0.45 3.66
CA SER A 167 19.92 0.54 2.80
C SER A 167 21.27 0.62 3.54
N THR A 168 21.27 1.00 4.82
CA THR A 168 22.49 1.15 5.65
C THR A 168 22.80 -0.05 6.55
N MET A 169 21.89 -1.03 6.61
CA MET A 169 22.05 -2.23 7.41
C MET A 169 22.88 -3.28 6.67
N GLU A 170 23.80 -3.92 7.39
CA GLU A 170 24.56 -5.06 6.85
C GLU A 170 23.70 -6.33 6.84
N GLU A 171 22.86 -6.54 7.86
CA GLU A 171 21.95 -7.68 7.96
C GLU A 171 20.52 -7.23 8.32
N PRO A 172 19.49 -7.97 7.88
CA PRO A 172 18.11 -7.65 8.20
C PRO A 172 17.83 -7.89 9.69
N LEU A 173 16.94 -7.06 10.25
CA LEU A 173 16.42 -7.21 11.60
C LEU A 173 15.12 -8.00 11.57
N ILE A 174 15.13 -9.21 12.16
CA ILE A 174 13.94 -10.06 12.31
C ILE A 174 13.39 -9.90 13.74
N GLN A 175 12.09 -9.68 13.86
CA GLN A 175 11.40 -9.45 15.13
C GLN A 175 10.07 -10.21 15.18
N LEU A 176 9.88 -11.04 16.19
CA LEU A 176 8.57 -11.55 16.58
C LEU A 176 7.82 -10.42 17.32
N VAL A 177 6.86 -9.80 16.64
CA VAL A 177 6.14 -8.62 17.14
C VAL A 177 4.82 -8.95 17.85
N SER A 178 4.33 -10.18 17.72
CA SER A 178 3.20 -10.66 18.53
C SER A 178 3.57 -10.94 19.99
N ASN A 179 4.86 -11.09 20.30
CA ASN A 179 5.33 -11.29 21.68
C ASN A 179 5.95 -10.01 22.27
N PRO A 180 5.67 -9.72 23.55
CA PRO A 180 6.25 -8.55 24.20
C PRO A 180 7.75 -8.74 24.40
N LYS A 181 8.53 -7.71 24.05
CA LYS A 181 9.99 -7.70 24.30
C LYS A 181 10.33 -7.74 25.80
N ASN A 182 9.44 -7.22 26.64
CA ASN A 182 9.57 -7.25 28.08
C ASN A 182 8.22 -7.68 28.70
N PRO A 183 8.05 -8.99 29.00
CA PRO A 183 6.80 -9.50 29.55
C PRO A 183 6.52 -8.97 30.96
N GLU A 184 7.55 -8.76 31.79
CA GLU A 184 7.40 -8.22 33.15
C GLU A 184 6.82 -6.81 33.14
N TYR A 185 7.33 -5.95 32.27
CA TYR A 185 6.82 -4.58 32.13
C TYR A 185 5.38 -4.55 31.61
N VAL A 186 5.03 -5.46 30.71
CA VAL A 186 3.65 -5.58 30.22
C VAL A 186 2.71 -6.03 31.35
N GLN A 187 3.15 -6.96 32.19
CA GLN A 187 2.39 -7.37 33.37
C GLN A 187 2.21 -6.23 34.37
N GLU A 188 3.27 -5.46 34.66
CA GLU A 188 3.19 -4.26 35.51
C GLU A 188 2.18 -3.24 34.96
N LEU A 189 2.15 -3.04 33.63
CA LEU A 189 1.18 -2.17 32.99
C LEU A 189 -0.26 -2.68 33.16
N TYR A 190 -0.50 -3.98 33.02
CA TYR A 190 -1.82 -4.56 33.24
C TYR A 190 -2.28 -4.41 34.70
N GLU A 191 -1.40 -4.67 35.67
CA GLU A 191 -1.68 -4.47 37.09
C GLU A 191 -1.99 -3.00 37.41
N ARG A 192 -1.21 -2.07 36.86
CA ARG A 192 -1.46 -0.63 37.02
C ARG A 192 -2.81 -0.19 36.45
N ILE A 193 -3.19 -0.72 35.28
CA ILE A 193 -4.48 -0.41 34.65
C ILE A 193 -5.64 -1.02 35.47
N ALA A 194 -5.48 -2.24 35.98
CA ALA A 194 -6.47 -2.87 36.83
C ALA A 194 -6.72 -2.05 38.11
N ASN A 195 -5.65 -1.60 38.77
CA ASN A 195 -5.72 -0.77 39.98
C ASN A 195 -6.28 0.64 39.72
N GLN A 196 -6.13 1.19 38.51
CA GLN A 196 -6.76 2.47 38.13
C GLN A 196 -8.25 2.35 37.84
N ASN A 197 -8.70 1.25 37.25
CA ASN A 197 -10.10 1.04 36.88
C ASN A 197 -10.94 0.47 38.02
N ASN A 198 -10.29 -0.08 39.04
CA ASN A 198 -10.92 -0.59 40.23
C ASN A 198 -10.01 -0.21 41.41
N PRO A 199 -10.07 1.05 41.89
CA PRO A 199 -9.37 1.41 43.11
C PRO A 199 -9.92 0.46 44.18
N THR A 200 -9.07 -0.45 44.67
CA THR A 200 -9.37 -1.08 45.94
C THR A 200 -9.45 0.06 46.94
N ASP A 201 -10.63 0.22 47.53
CA ASP A 201 -10.83 1.03 48.74
C ASP A 201 -9.98 0.36 49.83
N ASP A 202 -8.67 0.60 49.82
CA ASP A 202 -7.81 0.39 50.97
C ASP A 202 -8.05 1.58 51.92
N GLU A 203 -9.29 1.69 52.42
CA GLU A 203 -9.66 2.42 53.64
C GLU A 203 -10.09 1.39 54.69
N ASP A 204 -9.17 0.53 55.10
CA ASP A 204 -9.23 -0.11 56.40
C ASP A 204 -7.87 0.15 57.05
N ASP A 205 -7.77 1.24 57.80
CA ASP A 205 -6.99 1.28 59.04
C ASP A 205 -7.38 2.48 59.92
N GLU A 206 -7.91 2.13 61.10
CA GLU A 206 -7.87 2.85 62.38
C GLU A 206 -8.87 4.00 62.65
N ASP A 207 -10.05 3.65 63.20
CA ASP A 207 -10.49 4.24 64.49
C ASP A 207 -11.67 3.45 65.14
N GLU A 208 -11.37 2.33 65.79
CA GLU A 208 -12.20 1.84 66.90
C GLU A 208 -11.31 1.47 68.09
N GLY A 209 -11.25 2.38 69.08
CA GLY A 209 -11.00 2.01 70.48
C GLY A 209 -9.99 2.86 71.23
N GLU A 210 -10.46 3.91 71.92
CA GLU A 210 -10.50 4.00 73.40
C GLU A 210 -11.39 5.16 73.88
#